data_AF-A0A4Y9QPE0-F1
#
_entry.id   AF-A0A4Y9QPE0-F1
#
_cell.length_a   1.000
_cell.length_b   1.000
_cell.length_c   1.000
_cell.angle_alpha   90.00
_cell.angle_beta   90.00
_cell.angle_gamma   90.00
#
_symmetry.space_group_name_H-M   'P 1'
#
loop_
_entity.id
_entity.type
_entity.pdbx_description
1 polymer ?
#
loop_
_entity_poly.entity_id
_entity_poly.type
_entity_poly.pdbx_seq_one_letter_code
_entity_poly.pdbx_strand_id
1 'polypeptide(L)'
;MRKYVKGQVYPFDVIEIREVNERKFIYLSDGYKDTFRVIPFDFQLEWEPYNLPKVLNCYVVRVNQEGLPLLSQVRKEVLAHNYTEEGTEYPFKIVAKRKDVKSSSEYYELHDPFGLSHRYYPRQGEPEREVADIFSLIFQGIEEKEGNNAFLKLAPIQSTLTKSHSINEEINEGLAIGSEGESMEFKSTIIFPAGSIEPDVDRQMVIICKTIAGFMNKDGGELLIGVNDSGMVVGIDQDFKYLNSSKIDTFSYQTNIDGYENKIRTTVKNQLGNAANANIQISFPIHEGVTYCKIKINEVLKPIFLNHSKLYQRAGNMTQLLKGDEIAWFVEERYRKRIVKEGGALTGSRPENMEEVEEVEIVSLPETNPVLPPINYKPEGEKLWYWMTFYENGDWSFDTKQVEDETKVFEVSIPFSLKNERLIMAYRNGCVNVVVPYDQIKPKGKSGRKLRKKGHRYSNGWNTDSEILNIFCVDKKDLLVFKSKDSNDIDWVKIHNVSAISVHGTLNLAGNVLINPKFDASIVSISPLPIHYFHLVSALVLKDHQTSGYLGYRRKDKTLDKVFRVLDQILEKEK
;
A
#
# COMPACT_ATOMS: atom_id res chain seq x y z
N MET A 1 -17.07 -13.34 -37.17
CA MET A 1 -16.27 -12.22 -36.62
C MET A 1 -17.20 -11.03 -36.45
N ARG A 2 -17.39 -10.55 -35.23
CA ARG A 2 -18.28 -9.42 -34.94
C ARG A 2 -17.69 -8.13 -35.56
N LYS A 3 -18.50 -7.35 -36.27
CA LYS A 3 -18.06 -6.04 -36.80
C LYS A 3 -18.33 -4.97 -35.74
N TYR A 4 -17.28 -4.26 -35.34
CA TYR A 4 -17.35 -3.19 -34.34
C TYR A 4 -17.54 -1.83 -35.02
N VAL A 5 -18.40 -0.99 -34.43
CA VAL A 5 -18.66 0.37 -34.91
C VAL A 5 -18.18 1.36 -33.85
N LYS A 6 -17.38 2.36 -34.28
CA LYS A 6 -16.94 3.45 -33.41
C LYS A 6 -18.16 4.15 -32.79
N GLY A 7 -18.12 4.38 -31.49
CA GLY A 7 -19.18 5.07 -30.77
C GLY A 7 -20.28 4.18 -30.21
N GLN A 8 -20.25 2.86 -30.48
CA GLN A 8 -21.21 1.92 -29.92
C GLN A 8 -20.64 1.18 -28.69
N VAL A 9 -21.55 0.68 -27.87
CA VAL A 9 -21.26 -0.15 -26.69
C VAL A 9 -21.58 -1.60 -27.02
N TYR A 10 -20.69 -2.51 -26.64
CA TYR A 10 -20.89 -3.96 -26.78
C TYR A 10 -20.57 -4.69 -25.48
N PRO A 11 -21.30 -5.77 -25.16
CA PRO A 11 -20.95 -6.65 -24.04
C PRO A 11 -19.77 -7.56 -24.41
N PHE A 12 -18.87 -7.74 -23.46
CA PHE A 12 -17.74 -8.69 -23.53
C PHE A 12 -17.72 -9.56 -22.27
N ASP A 13 -17.37 -10.83 -22.42
CA ASP A 13 -17.15 -11.72 -21.28
C ASP A 13 -15.82 -11.37 -20.60
N VAL A 14 -15.81 -11.29 -19.27
CA VAL A 14 -14.56 -11.05 -18.53
C VAL A 14 -13.86 -12.37 -18.28
N ILE A 15 -12.60 -12.45 -18.69
CA ILE A 15 -11.79 -13.66 -18.57
C ILE A 15 -11.02 -13.63 -17.25
N GLU A 16 -10.19 -12.62 -17.08
CA GLU A 16 -9.31 -12.44 -15.93
C GLU A 16 -8.74 -11.02 -15.88
N ILE A 17 -8.08 -10.69 -14.77
CA ILE A 17 -7.18 -9.53 -14.71
C ILE A 17 -5.76 -10.03 -14.75
N ARG A 18 -5.02 -9.61 -15.77
CA ARG A 18 -3.62 -9.99 -15.97
C ARG A 18 -2.75 -8.74 -16.05
N GLU A 19 -1.56 -8.82 -15.47
CA GLU A 19 -0.55 -7.78 -15.58
C GLU A 19 0.35 -8.01 -16.79
N VAL A 20 0.46 -7.02 -17.66
CA VAL A 20 1.36 -7.05 -18.83
C VAL A 20 2.07 -5.71 -18.93
N ASN A 21 3.41 -5.75 -18.95
CA ASN A 21 4.25 -4.55 -18.98
C ASN A 21 3.85 -3.53 -17.89
N GLU A 22 3.70 -4.01 -16.64
CA GLU A 22 3.50 -3.17 -15.44
C GLU A 22 2.17 -2.41 -15.41
N ARG A 23 1.26 -2.76 -16.31
CA ARG A 23 -0.13 -2.30 -16.29
C ARG A 23 -1.03 -3.53 -16.19
N LYS A 24 -1.90 -3.52 -15.20
CA LYS A 24 -2.99 -4.49 -15.12
C LYS A 24 -4.01 -4.17 -16.19
N PHE A 25 -4.54 -5.21 -16.81
CA PHE A 25 -5.59 -5.14 -17.81
C PHE A 25 -6.67 -6.14 -17.46
N ILE A 26 -7.92 -5.74 -17.64
CA ILE A 26 -9.05 -6.67 -17.66
C ILE A 26 -9.09 -7.28 -19.05
N TYR A 27 -8.88 -8.59 -19.14
CA TYR A 27 -8.93 -9.34 -20.39
C TYR A 27 -10.37 -9.76 -20.69
N LEU A 28 -10.75 -9.60 -21.95
CA LEU A 28 -12.13 -9.65 -22.41
C LEU A 28 -12.25 -10.55 -23.64
N SER A 29 -13.38 -11.26 -23.74
CA SER A 29 -13.77 -12.08 -24.89
C SER A 29 -15.07 -11.59 -25.52
N ASP A 30 -15.17 -11.68 -26.84
CA ASP A 30 -16.44 -11.50 -27.57
C ASP A 30 -17.10 -12.83 -27.97
N GLY A 31 -16.59 -13.94 -27.43
CA GLY A 31 -16.97 -15.31 -27.78
C GLY A 31 -16.23 -15.89 -29.00
N TYR A 32 -15.54 -15.06 -29.79
CA TYR A 32 -14.73 -15.50 -30.94
C TYR A 32 -13.23 -15.21 -30.76
N LYS A 33 -12.89 -14.11 -30.09
CA LYS A 33 -11.53 -13.69 -29.76
C LYS A 33 -11.46 -13.29 -28.29
N ASP A 34 -10.38 -13.69 -27.63
CA ASP A 34 -10.08 -13.51 -26.20
C ASP A 34 -8.94 -12.50 -25.96
N THR A 35 -8.63 -11.69 -26.97
CA THR A 35 -7.46 -10.79 -26.98
C THR A 35 -7.81 -9.34 -26.63
N PHE A 36 -9.07 -9.05 -26.32
CA PHE A 36 -9.49 -7.69 -25.99
C PHE A 36 -9.10 -7.35 -24.56
N ARG A 37 -8.84 -6.06 -24.32
CA ARG A 37 -8.45 -5.59 -22.99
C ARG A 37 -8.87 -4.16 -22.73
N VAL A 38 -9.16 -3.87 -21.47
CA VAL A 38 -9.40 -2.52 -20.95
C VAL A 38 -8.56 -2.28 -19.69
N ILE A 39 -8.30 -1.01 -19.38
CA ILE A 39 -7.58 -0.63 -18.16
C ILE A 39 -8.58 -0.72 -16.98
N PRO A 40 -8.26 -1.45 -15.90
CA PRO A 40 -9.06 -1.47 -14.68
C PRO A 40 -8.98 -0.12 -13.96
N PHE A 41 -10.09 0.28 -13.35
CA PHE A 41 -10.09 1.33 -12.34
C PHE A 41 -9.56 0.81 -11.01
N ASP A 42 -9.21 1.73 -10.12
CA ASP A 42 -8.57 1.43 -8.85
C ASP A 42 -9.34 0.46 -7.95
N PHE A 43 -10.68 0.57 -7.91
CA PHE A 43 -11.53 -0.37 -7.19
C PHE A 43 -11.57 -1.76 -7.84
N GLN A 44 -11.38 -1.86 -9.17
CA GLN A 44 -11.37 -3.13 -9.89
C GLN A 44 -10.04 -3.87 -9.74
N LEU A 45 -9.00 -3.22 -9.22
CA LEU A 45 -7.77 -3.89 -8.82
C LEU A 45 -7.97 -4.80 -7.60
N GLU A 46 -9.08 -4.65 -6.89
CA GLU A 46 -9.51 -5.55 -5.81
C GLU A 46 -10.28 -6.77 -6.31
N TRP A 47 -10.57 -6.87 -7.61
CA TRP A 47 -11.22 -8.04 -8.18
C TRP A 47 -10.27 -9.24 -8.17
N GLU A 48 -10.77 -10.35 -7.65
CA GLU A 48 -10.15 -11.65 -7.55
C GLU A 48 -10.88 -12.63 -8.50
N PRO A 49 -10.27 -13.78 -8.89
CA PRO A 49 -10.87 -14.69 -9.86
C PRO A 49 -12.31 -15.12 -9.57
N TYR A 50 -12.71 -15.17 -8.30
CA TYR A 50 -14.05 -15.59 -7.87
C TYR A 50 -15.10 -14.46 -7.83
N ASN A 51 -14.71 -13.18 -7.92
CA ASN A 51 -15.63 -12.04 -7.88
C ASN A 51 -15.65 -11.23 -9.20
N LEU A 52 -14.98 -11.73 -10.24
CA LEU A 52 -15.01 -11.11 -11.56
C LEU A 52 -16.44 -11.10 -12.11
N PRO A 53 -16.93 -9.95 -12.61
CA PRO A 53 -18.24 -9.90 -13.25
C PRO A 53 -18.20 -10.75 -14.53
N LYS A 54 -19.27 -11.49 -14.83
CA LYS A 54 -19.29 -12.34 -16.03
C LYS A 54 -19.17 -11.55 -17.33
N VAL A 55 -19.80 -10.37 -17.37
CA VAL A 55 -19.88 -9.52 -18.56
C VAL A 55 -19.52 -8.08 -18.18
N LEU A 56 -18.79 -7.41 -19.05
CA LEU A 56 -18.45 -5.99 -18.97
C LEU A 56 -18.82 -5.30 -20.28
N ASN A 57 -19.62 -4.23 -20.21
CA ASN A 57 -19.91 -3.43 -21.39
C ASN A 57 -18.75 -2.49 -21.69
N CYS A 58 -18.32 -2.49 -22.95
CA CYS A 58 -17.22 -1.68 -23.42
C CYS A 58 -17.64 -0.78 -24.57
N TYR A 59 -17.25 0.48 -24.48
CA TYR A 59 -17.40 1.49 -25.51
C TYR A 59 -16.27 1.39 -26.54
N VAL A 60 -16.61 1.40 -27.83
CA VAL A 60 -15.63 1.36 -28.92
C VAL A 60 -15.13 2.77 -29.23
N VAL A 61 -13.93 3.08 -28.76
CA VAL A 61 -13.26 4.38 -28.95
C VAL A 61 -12.87 4.59 -30.42
N ARG A 62 -12.31 3.55 -31.04
CA ARG A 62 -11.94 3.51 -32.46
C ARG A 62 -11.78 2.06 -32.92
N VAL A 63 -11.77 1.85 -34.23
CA VAL A 63 -11.50 0.54 -34.85
C VAL A 63 -10.28 0.68 -35.74
N ASN A 64 -9.32 -0.24 -35.65
CA ASN A 64 -8.12 -0.22 -36.48
C ASN A 64 -8.41 -0.77 -37.91
N GLN A 65 -7.42 -0.73 -38.79
CA GLN A 65 -7.56 -1.19 -40.19
C GLN A 65 -7.90 -2.68 -40.32
N GLU A 66 -7.56 -3.49 -39.32
CA GLU A 66 -7.85 -4.93 -39.24
C GLU A 66 -9.22 -5.24 -38.63
N GLY A 67 -10.02 -4.21 -38.31
CA GLY A 67 -11.35 -4.37 -37.72
C GLY A 67 -11.36 -4.62 -36.19
N LEU A 68 -10.21 -4.49 -35.51
CA LEU A 68 -10.10 -4.64 -34.05
C LEU A 68 -10.43 -3.32 -33.33
N PRO A 69 -11.32 -3.34 -32.33
CA PRO A 69 -11.69 -2.16 -31.56
C PRO A 69 -10.64 -1.84 -30.49
N LEU A 70 -10.37 -0.55 -30.29
CA LEU A 70 -9.83 -0.02 -29.04
C LEU A 70 -11.00 0.25 -28.10
N LEU A 71 -10.98 -0.40 -26.94
CA LEU A 71 -12.07 -0.38 -25.98
C LEU A 71 -11.78 0.54 -24.80
N SER A 72 -12.84 1.14 -24.26
CA SER A 72 -12.88 1.77 -22.94
C SER A 72 -14.07 1.22 -22.19
N GLN A 73 -14.01 1.15 -20.87
CA GLN A 73 -15.19 0.84 -20.06
C GLN A 73 -16.22 1.96 -20.19
N VAL A 74 -17.51 1.62 -20.07
CA VAL A 74 -18.60 2.59 -20.13
C VAL A 74 -18.58 3.47 -18.88
N ARG A 75 -18.34 4.78 -19.02
CA ARG A 75 -18.11 5.69 -17.89
C ARG A 75 -19.30 5.74 -16.94
N LYS A 76 -20.52 5.75 -17.47
CA LYS A 76 -21.75 5.72 -16.68
C LYS A 76 -21.86 4.47 -15.81
N GLU A 77 -21.56 3.30 -16.34
CA GLU A 77 -21.63 2.04 -15.59
C GLU A 77 -20.56 2.00 -14.49
N VAL A 78 -19.37 2.52 -14.77
CA VAL A 78 -18.29 2.67 -13.77
C VAL A 78 -18.74 3.58 -12.64
N LEU A 79 -19.42 4.68 -12.93
CA LEU A 79 -19.96 5.57 -11.91
C LEU A 79 -21.11 4.88 -11.14
N ALA A 80 -22.07 4.27 -11.83
CA ALA A 80 -23.22 3.61 -11.21
C ALA A 80 -22.83 2.41 -10.33
N HIS A 81 -21.69 1.77 -10.61
CA HIS A 81 -21.15 0.72 -9.75
C HIS A 81 -20.68 1.24 -8.39
N ASN A 82 -20.14 2.47 -8.34
CA ASN A 82 -19.57 3.06 -7.14
C ASN A 82 -20.55 3.99 -6.40
N TYR A 83 -21.55 4.51 -7.12
CA TYR A 83 -22.57 5.44 -6.63
C TYR A 83 -23.95 4.84 -6.85
N THR A 84 -24.49 4.17 -5.82
CA THR A 84 -25.68 3.32 -5.94
C THR A 84 -26.98 4.02 -5.58
N GLU A 85 -26.95 4.98 -4.65
CA GLU A 85 -28.15 5.59 -4.07
C GLU A 85 -28.10 7.12 -4.11
N GLU A 86 -29.06 7.74 -4.80
CA GLU A 86 -29.21 9.19 -4.80
C GLU A 86 -29.60 9.68 -3.39
N GLY A 87 -28.98 10.78 -2.95
CA GLY A 87 -29.09 11.28 -1.58
C GLY A 87 -27.93 10.88 -0.68
N THR A 88 -27.13 9.88 -1.07
CA THR A 88 -25.98 9.43 -0.27
C THR A 88 -24.84 10.45 -0.29
N GLU A 89 -24.26 10.68 0.90
CA GLU A 89 -23.09 11.52 1.09
C GLU A 89 -21.80 10.74 0.78
N TYR A 90 -20.96 11.32 -0.07
CA TYR A 90 -19.65 10.77 -0.39
C TYR A 90 -18.54 11.77 -0.06
N PRO A 91 -17.44 11.36 0.61
CA PRO A 91 -16.30 12.22 0.86
C PRO A 91 -15.45 12.39 -0.40
N PHE A 92 -15.01 13.61 -0.68
CA PHE A 92 -14.16 13.95 -1.80
C PHE A 92 -12.95 14.74 -1.33
N LYS A 93 -11.77 14.40 -1.86
CA LYS A 93 -10.51 15.11 -1.60
C LYS A 93 -10.22 16.09 -2.73
N ILE A 94 -9.91 17.34 -2.39
CA ILE A 94 -9.49 18.35 -3.37
C ILE A 94 -8.03 18.10 -3.75
N VAL A 95 -7.78 17.73 -5.00
CA VAL A 95 -6.43 17.48 -5.52
C VAL A 95 -5.84 18.73 -6.15
N ALA A 96 -6.66 19.54 -6.80
CA ALA A 96 -6.22 20.80 -7.39
C ALA A 96 -7.39 21.78 -7.55
N LYS A 97 -7.07 23.08 -7.58
CA LYS A 97 -7.97 24.14 -8.05
C LYS A 97 -7.54 24.56 -9.45
N ARG A 98 -8.48 24.60 -10.38
CA ARG A 98 -8.22 24.97 -11.79
C ARG A 98 -9.34 25.86 -12.30
N LYS A 99 -9.07 26.55 -13.41
CA LYS A 99 -10.08 27.33 -14.14
C LYS A 99 -10.46 26.61 -15.41
N ASP A 100 -11.75 26.49 -15.70
CA ASP A 100 -12.22 25.91 -16.95
C ASP A 100 -11.87 26.84 -18.12
N VAL A 101 -11.27 26.28 -19.17
CA VAL A 101 -10.79 27.03 -20.33
C VAL A 101 -11.94 27.64 -21.14
N LYS A 102 -13.15 27.06 -21.09
CA LYS A 102 -14.33 27.52 -21.82
C LYS A 102 -15.18 28.51 -21.02
N SER A 103 -15.38 28.27 -19.73
CA SER A 103 -16.26 29.11 -18.90
C SER A 103 -15.52 30.12 -18.02
N SER A 104 -14.18 30.03 -17.92
CA SER A 104 -13.35 30.79 -16.96
C SER A 104 -13.76 30.63 -15.49
N SER A 105 -14.67 29.69 -15.19
CA SER A 105 -15.12 29.39 -13.83
C SER A 105 -14.08 28.55 -13.11
N GLU A 106 -13.87 28.83 -11.83
CA GLU A 106 -13.03 27.99 -10.97
C GLU A 106 -13.74 26.68 -10.64
N TYR A 107 -13.01 25.57 -10.69
CA TYR A 107 -13.49 24.25 -10.31
C TYR A 107 -12.46 23.53 -9.46
N TYR A 108 -12.95 22.67 -8.58
CA TYR A 108 -12.15 21.74 -7.80
C TYR A 108 -12.02 20.42 -8.55
N GLU A 109 -10.78 19.97 -8.73
CA GLU A 109 -10.46 18.62 -9.19
C GLU A 109 -10.51 17.72 -7.95
N LEU A 110 -11.53 16.87 -7.89
CA LEU A 110 -11.82 16.01 -6.76
C LEU A 110 -11.33 14.60 -7.04
N HIS A 111 -10.77 13.94 -6.03
CA HIS A 111 -10.61 12.49 -5.99
C HIS A 111 -11.62 11.89 -5.02
N ASP A 112 -12.32 10.86 -5.48
CA ASP A 112 -13.22 10.08 -4.63
C ASP A 112 -12.47 8.93 -3.90
N PRO A 113 -13.12 8.23 -2.95
CA PRO A 113 -12.52 7.12 -2.21
C PRO A 113 -12.24 5.89 -3.08
N PHE A 114 -12.78 5.85 -4.29
CA PHE A 114 -12.65 4.75 -5.27
C PHE A 114 -11.51 5.01 -6.26
N GLY A 115 -10.81 6.15 -6.14
CA GLY A 115 -9.72 6.56 -7.03
C GLY A 115 -10.18 7.16 -8.36
N LEU A 116 -11.44 7.57 -8.49
CA LEU A 116 -11.93 8.29 -9.67
C LEU A 116 -11.82 9.80 -9.47
N SER A 117 -11.45 10.48 -10.55
CA SER A 117 -11.38 11.94 -10.57
C SER A 117 -12.68 12.55 -11.09
N HIS A 118 -13.11 13.64 -10.44
CA HIS A 118 -14.32 14.40 -10.76
C HIS A 118 -14.02 15.90 -10.79
N ARG A 119 -14.92 16.68 -11.42
CA ARG A 119 -14.86 18.14 -11.39
C ARG A 119 -16.06 18.66 -10.64
N TYR A 120 -15.83 19.57 -9.71
CA TYR A 120 -16.89 20.21 -8.94
C TYR A 120 -16.78 21.72 -9.04
N TYR A 121 -17.90 22.37 -9.32
CA TYR A 121 -18.01 23.82 -9.40
C TYR A 121 -18.68 24.30 -8.11
N PRO A 122 -17.92 24.93 -7.19
CA PRO A 122 -18.50 25.43 -5.94
C PRO A 122 -19.56 26.50 -6.22
N ARG A 123 -20.68 26.44 -5.52
CA ARG A 123 -21.78 27.41 -5.64
C ARG A 123 -21.49 28.65 -4.80
N GLN A 124 -22.12 29.78 -5.15
CA GLN A 124 -22.05 31.00 -4.34
C GLN A 124 -22.58 30.73 -2.92
N GLY A 125 -21.77 31.06 -1.92
CA GLY A 125 -22.09 30.89 -0.50
C GLY A 125 -21.50 29.65 0.16
N GLU A 126 -20.82 28.77 -0.58
CA GLU A 126 -20.03 27.68 0.01
C GLU A 126 -18.73 28.21 0.65
N PRO A 127 -18.26 27.61 1.77
CA PRO A 127 -16.98 27.96 2.35
C PRO A 127 -15.84 27.72 1.36
N GLU A 128 -14.86 28.63 1.33
CA GLU A 128 -13.62 28.38 0.59
C GLU A 128 -12.90 27.18 1.20
N ARG A 129 -12.42 26.28 0.34
CA ARG A 129 -11.74 25.03 0.73
C ARG A 129 -10.34 25.02 0.12
N GLU A 130 -9.35 24.47 0.80
CA GLU A 130 -7.97 24.40 0.32
C GLU A 130 -7.65 23.08 -0.40
N VAL A 131 -6.50 23.03 -1.09
CA VAL A 131 -6.02 21.77 -1.69
C VAL A 131 -5.64 20.81 -0.56
N ALA A 132 -5.98 19.53 -0.73
CA ALA A 132 -5.94 18.45 0.26
C ALA A 132 -7.12 18.41 1.26
N ASP A 133 -8.04 19.37 1.24
CA ASP A 133 -9.27 19.28 2.04
C ASP A 133 -10.13 18.11 1.60
N ILE A 134 -10.74 17.43 2.58
CA ILE A 134 -11.73 16.38 2.38
C ILE A 134 -13.08 16.92 2.81
N PHE A 135 -14.09 16.77 1.95
CA PHE A 135 -15.45 17.19 2.26
C PHE A 135 -16.49 16.33 1.58
N SER A 136 -17.65 16.22 2.22
CA SER A 136 -18.74 15.42 1.69
C SER A 136 -19.63 16.21 0.74
N LEU A 137 -20.03 15.55 -0.34
CA LEU A 137 -21.02 16.03 -1.30
C LEU A 137 -22.12 14.98 -1.44
N ILE A 138 -23.35 15.44 -1.65
CA ILE A 138 -24.51 14.57 -1.86
C ILE A 138 -24.56 14.17 -3.33
N PHE A 139 -24.61 12.87 -3.59
CA PHE A 139 -24.81 12.32 -4.93
C PHE A 139 -26.28 12.46 -5.36
N GLN A 140 -26.53 13.06 -6.52
CA GLN A 140 -27.86 13.33 -7.07
C GLN A 140 -28.09 12.66 -8.44
N GLY A 141 -27.29 11.65 -8.77
CA GLY A 141 -27.39 10.91 -10.02
C GLY A 141 -26.25 11.19 -11.00
N ILE A 142 -26.32 10.53 -12.16
CA ILE A 142 -25.28 10.55 -13.20
C ILE A 142 -25.81 11.21 -14.46
N GLU A 143 -25.11 12.23 -14.96
CA GLU A 143 -25.40 12.87 -16.23
C GLU A 143 -24.54 12.27 -17.34
N GLU A 144 -25.19 11.74 -18.37
CA GLU A 144 -24.52 11.17 -19.54
C GLU A 144 -24.46 12.19 -20.68
N LYS A 145 -23.30 12.31 -21.31
CA LYS A 145 -23.04 13.13 -22.50
C LYS A 145 -22.49 12.26 -23.62
N GLU A 146 -22.48 12.83 -24.83
CA GLU A 146 -21.95 12.14 -26.01
C GLU A 146 -20.49 11.69 -25.81
N GLY A 147 -20.13 10.57 -26.45
CA GLY A 147 -18.75 10.11 -26.50
C GLY A 147 -18.25 9.38 -25.24
N ASN A 148 -19.12 8.64 -24.54
CA ASN A 148 -18.79 7.93 -23.30
C ASN A 148 -18.34 8.85 -22.16
N ASN A 149 -18.85 10.08 -22.14
CA ASN A 149 -18.61 11.04 -21.07
C ASN A 149 -19.78 10.97 -20.09
N ALA A 150 -19.51 10.70 -18.82
CA ALA A 150 -20.52 10.77 -17.77
C ALA A 150 -19.95 11.45 -16.53
N PHE A 151 -20.79 12.23 -15.84
CA PHE A 151 -20.41 13.07 -14.71
C PHE A 151 -21.39 12.86 -13.55
N LEU A 152 -20.88 12.97 -12.32
CA LEU A 152 -21.73 12.97 -11.14
C LEU A 152 -22.43 14.32 -10.99
N LYS A 153 -23.74 14.29 -10.72
CA LYS A 153 -24.46 15.45 -10.19
C LYS A 153 -24.23 15.47 -8.68
N LEU A 154 -23.50 16.48 -8.23
CA LEU A 154 -23.12 16.63 -6.82
C LEU A 154 -23.72 17.92 -6.25
N ALA A 155 -24.23 17.85 -5.03
CA ALA A 155 -24.75 19.00 -4.30
C ALA A 155 -23.97 19.21 -2.99
N PRO A 156 -23.73 20.48 -2.59
CA PRO A 156 -23.15 20.78 -1.30
C PRO A 156 -24.12 20.40 -0.18
N ILE A 157 -23.57 19.95 0.94
CA ILE A 157 -24.32 19.81 2.19
C ILE A 157 -24.60 21.23 2.67
N GLN A 158 -25.87 21.64 2.69
CA GLN A 158 -26.24 22.95 3.23
C GLN A 158 -25.90 22.96 4.72
N SER A 159 -25.02 23.88 5.14
CA SER A 159 -24.70 24.10 6.55
C SER A 159 -25.88 24.78 7.26
N THR A 160 -26.92 24.01 7.53
CA THR A 160 -27.89 24.32 8.57
C THR A 160 -27.61 23.37 9.72
N LEU A 161 -27.23 23.95 10.86
CA LEU A 161 -27.35 23.30 12.16
C LEU A 161 -28.69 22.55 12.21
N THR A 162 -28.61 21.22 12.34
CA THR A 162 -29.68 20.33 12.80
C THR A 162 -30.97 20.34 11.96
N LYS A 163 -31.10 19.36 11.05
CA LYS A 163 -32.24 18.42 10.97
C LYS A 163 -32.07 17.49 9.78
N SER A 164 -31.96 16.20 10.10
CA SER A 164 -32.30 15.10 9.21
C SER A 164 -33.65 15.38 8.54
N HIS A 165 -33.72 15.24 7.22
CA HIS A 165 -34.98 15.03 6.52
C HIS A 165 -34.91 13.68 5.82
N SER A 166 -35.47 12.72 6.54
CA SER A 166 -35.96 11.42 6.11
C SER A 166 -36.80 11.56 4.83
N ILE A 167 -36.61 10.64 3.89
CA ILE A 167 -37.67 10.31 2.94
C ILE A 167 -38.66 9.43 3.70
N ASN A 168 -39.93 9.83 3.65
CA ASN A 168 -41.06 9.20 4.33
C ASN A 168 -41.22 7.72 3.96
N GLU A 169 -40.71 6.84 4.79
CA GLU A 169 -41.43 5.63 5.19
C GLU A 169 -41.73 5.81 6.67
N GLU A 170 -42.94 5.48 7.12
CA GLU A 170 -43.40 5.66 8.50
C GLU A 170 -42.42 5.01 9.49
N ILE A 171 -41.50 5.82 10.03
CA ILE A 171 -40.56 5.41 11.07
C ILE A 171 -41.39 5.20 12.33
N ASN A 172 -41.51 3.95 12.76
CA ASN A 172 -41.82 3.66 14.15
C ASN A 172 -40.62 4.13 14.99
N GLU A 173 -40.63 5.40 15.41
CA GLU A 173 -39.55 6.10 16.14
C GLU A 173 -39.16 5.46 17.49
N GLY A 174 -39.76 4.34 17.89
CA GLY A 174 -39.44 3.59 19.11
C GLY A 174 -38.49 2.39 18.94
N LEU A 175 -38.08 2.03 17.71
CA LEU A 175 -37.52 0.70 17.41
C LEU A 175 -36.08 0.67 16.88
N ALA A 176 -35.55 1.79 16.37
CA ALA A 176 -34.21 1.84 15.80
C ALA A 176 -33.14 1.98 16.90
N ILE A 177 -32.11 1.13 16.86
CA ILE A 177 -31.07 1.10 17.91
C ILE A 177 -29.90 2.07 17.66
N GLY A 178 -30.02 2.95 16.67
CA GLY A 178 -29.03 3.97 16.33
C GLY A 178 -29.09 4.41 14.87
N SER A 179 -28.05 5.13 14.42
CA SER A 179 -27.85 5.53 13.03
C SER A 179 -26.40 5.25 12.61
N GLU A 180 -26.19 4.86 11.35
CA GLU A 180 -24.84 4.72 10.79
C GLU A 180 -24.10 6.06 10.78
N GLY A 181 -22.77 6.02 10.91
CA GLY A 181 -21.95 7.21 10.94
C GLY A 181 -20.46 6.90 10.98
N GLU A 182 -19.67 7.86 11.47
CA GLU A 182 -18.21 7.71 11.49
C GLU A 182 -17.71 6.63 12.46
N SER A 183 -18.46 6.38 13.55
CA SER A 183 -18.11 5.43 14.60
C SER A 183 -19.07 4.25 14.73
N MET A 184 -20.07 4.12 13.84
CA MET A 184 -21.08 3.06 13.90
C MET A 184 -21.45 2.57 12.50
N GLU A 185 -21.49 1.27 12.29
CA GLU A 185 -21.86 0.62 11.03
C GLU A 185 -22.86 -0.51 11.27
N PHE A 186 -23.82 -0.67 10.37
CA PHE A 186 -24.78 -1.76 10.39
C PHE A 186 -24.52 -2.75 9.25
N LYS A 187 -24.70 -4.03 9.56
CA LYS A 187 -24.76 -5.11 8.58
C LYS A 187 -25.87 -6.06 8.98
N SER A 188 -26.67 -6.48 8.01
CA SER A 188 -27.77 -7.40 8.29
C SER A 188 -27.29 -8.83 8.59
N THR A 189 -26.08 -9.21 8.17
CA THR A 189 -25.60 -10.62 8.19
C THR A 189 -24.09 -10.73 7.95
N ILE A 190 -23.47 -11.84 8.38
CA ILE A 190 -22.12 -12.26 7.92
C ILE A 190 -22.11 -13.23 6.74
N ILE A 191 -23.28 -13.57 6.19
CA ILE A 191 -23.43 -14.61 5.16
C ILE A 191 -23.76 -14.04 3.79
N PHE A 192 -24.65 -13.05 3.71
CA PHE A 192 -25.15 -12.55 2.42
C PHE A 192 -24.49 -11.20 2.07
N PRO A 193 -23.69 -11.13 1.00
CA PRO A 193 -23.20 -9.87 0.48
C PRO A 193 -24.34 -8.99 -0.03
N ALA A 194 -24.21 -7.67 0.13
CA ALA A 194 -25.17 -6.70 -0.41
C ALA A 194 -25.41 -6.92 -1.92
N GLY A 195 -26.69 -6.91 -2.33
CA GLY A 195 -27.10 -7.14 -3.72
C GLY A 195 -27.08 -8.60 -4.19
N SER A 196 -26.81 -9.57 -3.31
CA SER A 196 -26.88 -11.01 -3.60
C SER A 196 -27.92 -11.71 -2.73
N ILE A 197 -28.70 -12.60 -3.34
CA ILE A 197 -29.59 -13.53 -2.61
C ILE A 197 -28.90 -14.87 -2.28
N GLU A 198 -27.74 -15.14 -2.88
CA GLU A 198 -26.97 -16.36 -2.63
C GLU A 198 -26.05 -16.20 -1.41
N PRO A 199 -25.96 -17.21 -0.53
CA PRO A 199 -25.08 -17.18 0.63
C PRO A 199 -23.61 -17.28 0.19
N ASP A 200 -22.79 -16.32 0.62
CA ASP A 200 -21.36 -16.26 0.36
C ASP A 200 -20.64 -15.67 1.58
N VAL A 201 -20.43 -16.54 2.58
CA VAL A 201 -19.77 -16.20 3.84
C VAL A 201 -18.35 -15.69 3.64
N ASP A 202 -17.63 -16.17 2.63
CA ASP A 202 -16.24 -15.78 2.38
C ASP A 202 -16.18 -14.32 1.95
N ARG A 203 -17.01 -13.95 0.96
CA ARG A 203 -17.08 -12.58 0.49
C ARG A 203 -17.59 -11.63 1.57
N GLN A 204 -18.65 -12.02 2.28
CA GLN A 204 -19.23 -11.15 3.29
C GLN A 204 -18.29 -10.96 4.48
N MET A 205 -17.55 -11.99 4.91
CA MET A 205 -16.57 -11.85 5.97
C MET A 205 -15.38 -10.95 5.60
N VAL A 206 -14.99 -10.87 4.32
CA VAL A 206 -14.00 -9.89 3.85
C VAL A 206 -14.53 -8.46 4.02
N ILE A 207 -15.81 -8.22 3.75
CA ILE A 207 -16.46 -6.90 3.96
C ILE A 207 -16.47 -6.54 5.45
N ILE A 208 -16.81 -7.51 6.31
CA ILE A 208 -16.75 -7.34 7.77
C ILE A 208 -15.32 -7.02 8.22
N CYS A 209 -14.32 -7.76 7.75
CA CYS A 209 -12.91 -7.51 8.11
C CYS A 209 -12.39 -6.17 7.59
N LYS A 210 -12.80 -5.75 6.38
CA LYS A 210 -12.52 -4.40 5.84
C LYS A 210 -13.05 -3.31 6.77
N THR A 211 -14.29 -3.47 7.23
CA THR A 211 -14.94 -2.54 8.16
C THR A 211 -14.19 -2.47 9.49
N ILE A 212 -13.85 -3.65 10.06
CA ILE A 212 -13.08 -3.73 11.31
C ILE A 212 -11.72 -3.04 11.15
N ALA A 213 -10.99 -3.31 10.07
CA ALA A 213 -9.72 -2.66 9.79
C ALA A 213 -9.87 -1.13 9.65
N GLY A 214 -10.91 -0.67 8.94
CA GLY A 214 -11.22 0.75 8.78
C GLY A 214 -11.42 1.47 10.11
N PHE A 215 -12.19 0.88 11.04
CA PHE A 215 -12.40 1.41 12.39
C PHE A 215 -11.12 1.39 13.23
N MET A 216 -10.39 0.26 13.25
CA MET A 216 -9.13 0.15 14.00
C MET A 216 -8.10 1.19 13.58
N ASN A 217 -8.02 1.46 12.28
CA ASN A 217 -7.10 2.44 11.69
C ASN A 217 -7.60 3.89 11.82
N LYS A 218 -8.77 4.15 12.41
CA LYS A 218 -9.27 5.51 12.68
C LYS A 218 -9.45 5.70 14.19
N ASP A 219 -10.64 5.92 14.69
CA ASP A 219 -10.87 6.25 16.11
C ASP A 219 -11.58 5.10 16.86
N GLY A 220 -11.58 3.90 16.26
CA GLY A 220 -12.41 2.79 16.71
C GLY A 220 -13.87 2.95 16.27
N GLY A 221 -14.76 2.14 16.83
CA GLY A 221 -16.19 2.21 16.54
C GLY A 221 -16.95 0.96 16.96
N GLU A 222 -18.20 0.88 16.53
CA GLU A 222 -19.09 -0.26 16.76
C GLU A 222 -19.63 -0.78 15.43
N LEU A 223 -19.53 -2.09 15.21
CA LEU A 223 -20.17 -2.78 14.09
C LEU A 223 -21.30 -3.63 14.65
N LEU A 224 -22.53 -3.35 14.22
CA LEU A 224 -23.72 -4.13 14.59
C LEU A 224 -24.08 -5.05 13.43
N ILE A 225 -24.23 -6.34 13.74
CA ILE A 225 -24.54 -7.39 12.79
C ILE A 225 -25.88 -8.02 13.15
N GLY A 226 -26.76 -8.23 12.18
CA GLY A 226 -28.17 -8.55 12.42
C GLY A 226 -29.02 -7.28 12.54
N VAL A 227 -28.55 -6.17 11.96
CA VAL A 227 -29.24 -4.87 11.92
C VAL A 227 -29.28 -4.40 10.47
N ASN A 228 -30.45 -4.00 9.97
CA ASN A 228 -30.57 -3.48 8.61
C ASN A 228 -30.15 -2.00 8.54
N ASP A 229 -30.11 -1.46 7.32
CA ASP A 229 -29.66 -0.08 7.06
C ASP A 229 -30.59 0.97 7.70
N SER A 230 -31.83 0.59 8.03
CA SER A 230 -32.79 1.43 8.77
C SER A 230 -32.60 1.39 10.30
N GLY A 231 -31.62 0.65 10.81
CA GLY A 231 -31.37 0.49 12.24
C GLY A 231 -32.28 -0.50 12.96
N MET A 232 -33.06 -1.30 12.20
CA MET A 232 -33.95 -2.33 12.74
C MET A 232 -33.20 -3.64 12.95
N VAL A 233 -33.40 -4.27 14.11
CA VAL A 233 -32.80 -5.57 14.43
C VAL A 233 -33.53 -6.69 13.70
N VAL A 234 -32.85 -7.32 12.74
CA VAL A 234 -33.32 -8.47 11.96
C VAL A 234 -32.83 -9.82 12.52
N GLY A 235 -31.76 -9.77 13.33
CA GLY A 235 -31.19 -10.92 14.03
C GLY A 235 -30.16 -11.73 13.24
N ILE A 236 -29.43 -12.59 13.95
CA ILE A 236 -28.32 -13.39 13.38
C ILE A 236 -28.63 -14.89 13.26
N ASP A 237 -29.78 -15.37 13.75
CA ASP A 237 -30.07 -16.81 13.85
C ASP A 237 -30.07 -17.52 12.48
N GLN A 238 -30.45 -16.80 11.42
CA GLN A 238 -30.46 -17.33 10.05
C GLN A 238 -29.05 -17.62 9.53
N ASP A 239 -28.03 -16.98 10.08
CA ASP A 239 -26.65 -17.16 9.65
C ASP A 239 -26.05 -18.49 10.13
N PHE A 240 -26.53 -19.02 11.27
CA PHE A 240 -25.94 -20.20 11.93
C PHE A 240 -25.82 -21.42 11.03
N LYS A 241 -26.80 -21.61 10.14
CA LYS A 241 -26.87 -22.72 9.17
C LYS A 241 -25.85 -22.60 8.04
N TYR A 242 -25.24 -21.44 7.85
CA TYR A 242 -24.25 -21.18 6.79
C TYR A 242 -22.82 -20.96 7.32
N LEU A 243 -22.58 -21.04 8.63
CA LEU A 243 -21.24 -20.83 9.21
C LEU A 243 -20.15 -21.74 8.61
N ASN A 244 -20.55 -22.95 8.21
CA ASN A 244 -19.69 -23.99 7.63
C ASN A 244 -19.76 -24.05 6.09
N SER A 245 -20.36 -23.06 5.41
CA SER A 245 -20.47 -23.05 3.93
C SER A 245 -19.26 -22.43 3.22
N SER A 246 -18.25 -22.00 3.97
CA SER A 246 -17.04 -21.40 3.43
C SER A 246 -16.28 -22.37 2.51
N LYS A 247 -15.75 -21.85 1.41
CA LYS A 247 -14.92 -22.59 0.46
C LYS A 247 -13.42 -22.46 0.77
N ILE A 248 -13.05 -21.48 1.60
CA ILE A 248 -11.66 -21.11 1.89
C ILE A 248 -11.28 -21.51 3.33
N ASP A 249 -12.22 -21.37 4.26
CA ASP A 249 -12.05 -21.70 5.66
C ASP A 249 -12.39 -23.17 5.90
N THR A 250 -11.37 -23.96 6.27
CA THR A 250 -11.52 -25.40 6.56
C THR A 250 -11.93 -25.71 7.99
N PHE A 251 -12.11 -24.69 8.85
CA PHE A 251 -12.55 -24.89 10.23
C PHE A 251 -14.04 -25.24 10.29
N SER A 252 -14.42 -26.04 11.29
CA SER A 252 -15.82 -26.38 11.57
C SER A 252 -16.31 -25.64 12.81
N TYR A 253 -17.48 -25.03 12.69
CA TYR A 253 -18.11 -24.19 13.70
C TYR A 253 -19.44 -24.81 14.15
N GLN A 254 -19.74 -24.67 15.44
CA GLN A 254 -21.05 -25.02 15.97
C GLN A 254 -22.12 -24.08 15.39
N THR A 255 -23.33 -24.57 15.14
CA THR A 255 -24.43 -23.76 14.60
C THR A 255 -25.18 -23.04 15.73
N ASN A 256 -24.44 -22.25 16.51
CA ASN A 256 -24.92 -21.49 17.66
C ASN A 256 -24.09 -20.20 17.81
N ILE A 257 -24.39 -19.42 18.85
CA ILE A 257 -23.71 -18.15 19.17
C ILE A 257 -22.20 -18.34 19.33
N ASP A 258 -21.76 -19.39 20.03
CA ASP A 258 -20.34 -19.67 20.25
C ASP A 258 -19.60 -19.93 18.92
N GLY A 259 -20.22 -20.69 18.02
CA GLY A 259 -19.67 -20.92 16.68
C GLY A 259 -19.65 -19.67 15.82
N TYR A 260 -20.65 -18.79 15.97
CA TYR A 260 -20.71 -17.49 15.30
C TYR A 260 -19.55 -16.57 15.74
N GLU A 261 -19.31 -16.45 17.05
CA GLU A 261 -18.17 -15.70 17.57
C GLU A 261 -16.85 -16.28 17.08
N ASN A 262 -16.69 -17.61 17.14
CA ASN A 262 -15.48 -18.28 16.69
C ASN A 262 -15.21 -18.07 15.20
N LYS A 263 -16.24 -18.06 14.35
CA LYS A 263 -16.11 -17.76 12.92
C LYS A 263 -15.52 -16.37 12.69
N ILE A 264 -16.11 -15.38 13.35
CA ILE A 264 -15.65 -13.98 13.26
C ILE A 264 -14.21 -13.87 13.76
N ARG A 265 -13.91 -14.38 14.96
CA ARG A 265 -12.56 -14.31 15.53
C ARG A 265 -11.51 -15.01 14.68
N THR A 266 -11.83 -16.19 14.16
CA THR A 266 -10.92 -16.95 13.30
C THR A 266 -10.62 -16.20 12.01
N THR A 267 -11.65 -15.62 11.40
CA THR A 267 -11.48 -14.86 10.16
C THR A 267 -10.75 -13.55 10.39
N VAL A 268 -11.07 -12.81 11.46
CA VAL A 268 -10.34 -11.60 11.86
C VAL A 268 -8.88 -11.91 12.13
N LYS A 269 -8.58 -13.00 12.86
CA LYS A 269 -7.20 -13.42 13.12
C LYS A 269 -6.46 -13.75 11.82
N ASN A 270 -7.09 -14.47 10.90
CA ASN A 270 -6.46 -14.89 9.64
C ASN A 270 -6.26 -13.73 8.67
N GLN A 271 -7.22 -12.80 8.57
CA GLN A 271 -7.18 -11.70 7.60
C GLN A 271 -6.50 -10.43 8.14
N LEU A 272 -6.63 -10.13 9.45
CA LEU A 272 -6.14 -8.90 10.08
C LEU A 272 -5.01 -9.13 11.10
N GLY A 273 -4.78 -10.38 11.51
CA GLY A 273 -3.73 -10.76 12.46
C GLY A 273 -4.15 -10.72 13.93
N ASN A 274 -3.24 -11.20 14.79
CA ASN A 274 -3.50 -11.34 16.24
C ASN A 274 -3.76 -10.01 16.95
N ALA A 275 -3.10 -8.93 16.53
CA ALA A 275 -3.26 -7.61 17.13
C ALA A 275 -4.69 -7.09 16.94
N ALA A 276 -5.29 -7.29 15.76
CA ALA A 276 -6.68 -6.92 15.50
C ALA A 276 -7.63 -7.76 16.37
N ASN A 277 -7.46 -9.08 16.39
CA ASN A 277 -8.33 -9.97 17.16
C ASN A 277 -8.33 -9.68 18.67
N ALA A 278 -7.21 -9.18 19.22
CA ALA A 278 -7.12 -8.76 20.62
C ALA A 278 -7.83 -7.43 20.93
N ASN A 279 -8.10 -6.61 19.91
CA ASN A 279 -8.70 -5.27 20.04
C ASN A 279 -10.18 -5.23 19.64
N ILE A 280 -10.83 -6.39 19.49
CA ILE A 280 -12.28 -6.51 19.32
C ILE A 280 -12.93 -7.17 20.53
N GLN A 281 -14.10 -6.66 20.91
CA GLN A 281 -14.99 -7.26 21.92
C GLN A 281 -16.32 -7.59 21.25
N ILE A 282 -16.67 -8.87 21.23
CA ILE A 282 -17.91 -9.36 20.62
C ILE A 282 -18.91 -9.64 21.75
N SER A 283 -20.16 -9.23 21.56
CA SER A 283 -21.26 -9.45 22.49
C SER A 283 -22.56 -9.71 21.71
N PHE A 284 -23.52 -10.38 22.36
CA PHE A 284 -24.78 -10.78 21.74
C PHE A 284 -25.99 -10.22 22.50
N PRO A 285 -26.20 -8.91 22.45
CA PRO A 285 -27.38 -8.28 23.03
C PRO A 285 -28.69 -8.76 22.37
N ILE A 286 -29.77 -8.70 23.15
CA ILE A 286 -31.13 -9.01 22.71
C ILE A 286 -31.92 -7.70 22.66
N HIS A 287 -32.55 -7.43 21.53
CA HIS A 287 -33.50 -6.33 21.36
C HIS A 287 -34.83 -6.90 20.90
N GLU A 288 -35.89 -6.66 21.66
CA GLU A 288 -37.24 -7.19 21.38
C GLU A 288 -37.31 -8.70 21.13
N GLY A 289 -36.50 -9.46 21.89
CA GLY A 289 -36.44 -10.93 21.74
C GLY A 289 -35.61 -11.42 20.55
N VAL A 290 -35.06 -10.51 19.73
CA VAL A 290 -34.17 -10.83 18.62
C VAL A 290 -32.71 -10.58 19.02
N THR A 291 -31.86 -11.59 18.84
CA THR A 291 -30.43 -11.49 19.16
C THR A 291 -29.67 -10.89 17.99
N TYR A 292 -28.83 -9.89 18.25
CA TYR A 292 -27.89 -9.32 17.28
C TYR A 292 -26.45 -9.39 17.80
N CYS A 293 -25.48 -9.33 16.90
CA CYS A 293 -24.07 -9.34 17.26
C CYS A 293 -23.54 -7.90 17.29
N LYS A 294 -22.93 -7.52 18.40
CA LYS A 294 -22.28 -6.22 18.57
C LYS A 294 -20.78 -6.43 18.71
N ILE A 295 -20.02 -5.86 17.78
CA ILE A 295 -18.56 -5.85 17.80
C ILE A 295 -18.08 -4.45 18.15
N LYS A 296 -17.55 -4.29 19.37
CA LYS A 296 -16.85 -3.07 19.78
C LYS A 296 -15.40 -3.17 19.33
N ILE A 297 -14.95 -2.16 18.59
CA ILE A 297 -13.65 -2.13 17.91
C ILE A 297 -12.83 -0.98 18.48
N ASN A 298 -11.71 -1.29 19.11
CA ASN A 298 -10.83 -0.27 19.66
C ASN A 298 -9.91 0.32 18.59
N GLU A 299 -9.58 1.61 18.73
CA GLU A 299 -8.50 2.24 17.97
C GLU A 299 -7.19 1.47 18.17
N VAL A 300 -6.53 1.14 17.07
CA VAL A 300 -5.20 0.55 17.09
C VAL A 300 -4.22 1.54 16.49
N LEU A 301 -3.24 1.94 17.30
CA LEU A 301 -2.22 2.87 16.83
C LEU A 301 -1.24 2.21 15.85
N LYS A 302 -1.18 0.88 15.78
CA LYS A 302 -0.47 0.11 14.75
C LYS A 302 -1.33 -0.04 13.49
N PRO A 303 -0.76 0.15 12.28
CA PRO A 303 -1.50 -0.10 11.05
C PRO A 303 -1.99 -1.55 11.00
N ILE A 304 -3.29 -1.73 10.82
CA ILE A 304 -3.94 -3.03 10.65
C ILE A 304 -4.21 -3.24 9.16
N PHE A 305 -3.49 -4.19 8.56
CA PHE A 305 -3.62 -4.53 7.15
C PHE A 305 -4.60 -5.70 6.97
N LEU A 306 -5.50 -5.57 6.00
CA LEU A 306 -6.30 -6.67 5.47
C LEU A 306 -5.45 -7.50 4.51
N ASN A 307 -5.45 -8.82 4.71
CA ASN A 307 -4.69 -9.79 3.91
C ASN A 307 -3.21 -9.38 3.75
N HIS A 308 -2.62 -8.85 4.82
CA HIS A 308 -1.23 -8.41 4.90
C HIS A 308 -0.79 -7.30 3.92
N SER A 309 -1.69 -6.72 3.13
CA SER A 309 -1.31 -5.85 2.00
C SER A 309 -2.16 -4.60 1.87
N LYS A 310 -3.44 -4.64 2.24
CA LYS A 310 -4.37 -3.52 2.02
C LYS A 310 -4.63 -2.77 3.33
N LEU A 311 -4.34 -1.48 3.36
CA LEU A 311 -4.57 -0.62 4.53
C LEU A 311 -5.85 0.18 4.34
N TYR A 312 -6.86 -0.09 5.17
CA TYR A 312 -8.14 0.62 5.10
C TYR A 312 -8.28 1.61 6.25
N GLN A 313 -8.87 2.78 6.01
CA GLN A 313 -9.19 3.76 7.05
C GLN A 313 -10.61 4.30 6.86
N ARG A 314 -11.32 4.52 7.96
CA ARG A 314 -12.61 5.22 7.98
C ARG A 314 -12.47 6.68 7.56
N ALA A 315 -13.36 7.14 6.67
CA ALA A 315 -13.54 8.52 6.27
C ALA A 315 -15.06 8.80 6.20
N GLY A 316 -15.60 9.43 7.24
CA GLY A 316 -17.06 9.56 7.40
C GLY A 316 -17.75 8.20 7.55
N ASN A 317 -18.86 7.99 6.84
CA ASN A 317 -19.60 6.72 6.80
C ASN A 317 -18.95 5.65 5.90
N MET A 318 -17.80 5.93 5.27
CA MET A 318 -17.16 5.01 4.32
C MET A 318 -15.79 4.49 4.80
N THR A 319 -15.39 3.34 4.27
CA THR A 319 -14.06 2.76 4.49
C THR A 319 -13.22 2.82 3.21
N GLN A 320 -12.20 3.67 3.22
CA GLN A 320 -11.31 3.96 2.09
C GLN A 320 -10.04 3.10 2.13
N LEU A 321 -9.57 2.64 0.96
CA LEU A 321 -8.25 2.01 0.82
C LEU A 321 -7.19 3.11 0.69
N LEU A 322 -6.22 3.12 1.61
CA LEU A 322 -5.07 4.03 1.55
C LEU A 322 -4.02 3.49 0.56
N LYS A 323 -3.42 4.38 -0.24
CA LYS A 323 -2.35 4.05 -1.19
C LYS A 323 -1.26 5.11 -1.21
N GLY A 324 -0.04 4.71 -1.58
CA GLY A 324 1.09 5.63 -1.80
C GLY A 324 1.35 6.53 -0.59
N ASP A 325 1.38 7.84 -0.83
CA ASP A 325 1.65 8.86 0.19
C ASP A 325 0.66 8.82 1.36
N GLU A 326 -0.60 8.43 1.13
CA GLU A 326 -1.64 8.39 2.17
C GLU A 326 -1.30 7.39 3.28
N ILE A 327 -0.64 6.28 2.92
CA ILE A 327 -0.14 5.31 3.90
C ILE A 327 1.00 5.93 4.73
N ALA A 328 1.86 6.73 4.11
CA ALA A 328 2.96 7.38 4.82
C ALA A 328 2.44 8.42 5.83
N TRP A 329 1.51 9.28 5.40
CA TRP A 329 0.82 10.24 6.28
C TRP A 329 0.12 9.55 7.45
N PHE A 330 -0.60 8.47 7.15
CA PHE A 330 -1.26 7.66 8.16
C PHE A 330 -0.29 7.13 9.22
N VAL A 331 0.84 6.55 8.77
CA VAL A 331 1.84 5.98 9.68
C VAL A 331 2.50 7.07 10.53
N GLU A 332 2.81 8.24 9.95
CA GLU A 332 3.35 9.40 10.68
C GLU A 332 2.37 9.90 11.75
N GLU A 333 1.09 10.10 11.39
CA GLU A 333 0.05 10.55 12.32
C GLU A 333 -0.09 9.58 13.49
N ARG A 334 -0.18 8.28 13.19
CA ARG A 334 -0.29 7.20 14.18
C ARG A 334 0.92 7.13 15.10
N TYR A 335 2.12 7.35 14.55
CA TYR A 335 3.35 7.37 15.32
C TYR A 335 3.37 8.55 16.31
N ARG A 336 2.97 9.75 15.86
CA ARG A 336 2.84 10.93 16.74
C ARG A 336 1.86 10.66 17.89
N LYS A 337 0.69 10.07 17.60
CA LYS A 337 -0.29 9.69 18.63
C LYS A 337 0.28 8.70 19.66
N ARG A 338 1.13 7.75 19.26
CA ARG A 338 1.80 6.83 20.20
C ARG A 338 2.76 7.54 21.14
N ILE A 339 3.61 8.42 20.60
CA ILE A 339 4.58 9.17 21.41
C ILE A 339 3.88 10.02 22.48
N VAL A 340 2.79 10.70 22.12
CA VAL A 340 2.02 11.50 23.09
C VAL A 340 1.44 10.61 24.20
N LYS A 341 0.95 9.42 23.85
CA LYS A 341 0.36 8.46 24.80
C LYS A 341 1.41 7.79 25.71
N GLU A 342 2.61 7.56 25.21
CA GLU A 342 3.74 6.98 25.97
C GLU A 342 4.47 8.04 26.82
N GLY A 343 4.61 9.27 26.32
CA GLY A 343 5.21 10.40 27.04
C GLY A 343 4.34 10.94 28.18
N GLY A 344 3.01 10.91 28.04
CA GLY A 344 2.07 11.27 29.10
C GLY A 344 2.01 10.28 30.28
N ALA A 345 2.54 9.07 30.12
CA ALA A 345 2.58 8.06 31.18
C ALA A 345 3.75 8.24 32.17
N LEU A 346 4.69 9.16 31.90
CA LEU A 346 5.86 9.42 32.75
C LEU A 346 5.71 10.61 33.71
N THR A 347 4.61 11.39 33.63
CA THR A 347 4.31 12.48 34.57
C THR A 347 3.35 12.01 35.66
N GLY A 348 3.81 11.05 36.45
CA GLY A 348 3.09 10.50 37.61
C GLY A 348 3.90 10.67 38.90
N SER A 349 4.40 11.87 39.18
CA SER A 349 4.79 12.26 40.54
C SER A 349 4.60 13.76 40.70
N ARG A 350 3.59 14.11 41.49
CA ARG A 350 3.33 15.45 41.99
C ARG A 350 4.32 15.69 43.14
N PRO A 351 5.01 16.82 43.15
CA PRO A 351 5.11 17.57 44.40
C PRO A 351 4.40 18.90 44.27
N GLU A 352 3.81 19.28 45.38
CA GLU A 352 3.15 20.53 45.65
C GLU A 352 4.16 21.68 45.58
N ASN A 353 3.92 22.64 44.71
CA ASN A 353 3.84 24.07 45.08
C ASN A 353 3.33 24.86 43.88
N MET A 354 2.25 25.60 44.11
CA MET A 354 1.80 26.68 43.24
C MET A 354 2.73 27.87 43.43
N GLU A 355 3.29 28.38 42.35
CA GLU A 355 3.67 29.78 42.22
C GLU A 355 3.57 30.18 40.74
N GLU A 356 3.46 31.49 40.53
CA GLU A 356 2.62 32.19 39.58
C GLU A 356 2.99 32.11 38.08
N VAL A 357 1.99 32.52 37.29
CA VAL A 357 1.97 32.70 35.84
C VAL A 357 2.95 33.79 35.42
N GLU A 358 3.83 33.48 34.46
CA GLU A 358 4.37 34.46 33.51
C GLU A 358 4.11 33.98 32.08
N GLU A 359 3.49 34.86 31.29
CA GLU A 359 3.40 34.75 29.83
C GLU A 359 4.83 34.72 29.26
N VAL A 360 5.19 33.63 28.58
CA VAL A 360 6.42 33.57 27.79
C VAL A 360 6.06 33.36 26.32
N GLU A 361 6.59 34.28 25.53
CA GLU A 361 6.58 34.36 24.07
C GLU A 361 6.61 33.00 23.38
N ILE A 362 5.89 32.89 22.26
CA ILE A 362 5.98 31.76 21.33
C ILE A 362 7.40 31.77 20.73
N VAL A 363 8.35 31.19 21.44
CA VAL A 363 9.65 30.81 20.91
C VAL A 363 9.37 29.69 19.92
N SER A 364 9.74 29.91 18.66
CA SER A 364 9.76 28.90 17.62
C SER A 364 10.43 27.63 18.17
N LEU A 365 9.65 26.56 18.35
CA LEU A 365 10.19 25.26 18.72
C LEU A 365 11.28 24.89 17.70
N PRO A 366 12.48 24.48 18.15
CA PRO A 366 13.54 24.07 17.24
C PRO A 366 13.03 22.92 16.37
N GLU A 367 13.42 22.88 15.10
CA GLU A 367 13.17 21.74 14.22
C GLU A 367 13.64 20.46 14.93
N THR A 368 12.69 19.72 15.50
CA THR A 368 13.01 18.48 16.21
C THR A 368 13.25 17.41 15.16
N ASN A 369 14.53 17.14 14.93
CA ASN A 369 15.00 16.02 14.13
C ASN A 369 14.24 14.75 14.56
N PRO A 370 13.64 13.98 13.62
CA PRO A 370 12.93 12.77 13.97
C PRO A 370 13.86 11.84 14.75
N VAL A 371 13.47 11.46 15.96
CA VAL A 371 14.27 10.54 16.78
C VAL A 371 13.89 9.13 16.37
N LEU A 372 14.77 8.47 15.61
CA LEU A 372 14.63 7.07 15.26
C LEU A 372 14.52 6.21 16.54
N PRO A 373 13.53 5.30 16.66
CA PRO A 373 13.45 4.38 17.80
C PRO A 373 14.73 3.54 17.90
N PRO A 374 15.15 3.14 19.11
CA PRO A 374 16.24 2.19 19.27
C PRO A 374 15.78 0.81 18.77
N ILE A 375 16.21 0.42 17.57
CA ILE A 375 16.07 -0.95 17.09
C ILE A 375 17.35 -1.69 17.47
N ASN A 376 17.33 -2.35 18.62
CA ASN A 376 18.45 -3.17 19.06
C ASN A 376 18.33 -4.55 18.41
N TYR A 377 18.81 -4.67 17.17
CA TYR A 377 18.97 -5.96 16.50
C TYR A 377 20.35 -6.06 15.84
N LYS A 378 21.40 -5.94 16.66
CA LYS A 378 22.67 -6.57 16.32
C LYS A 378 22.60 -8.01 16.85
N PRO A 379 22.62 -9.04 16.00
CA PRO A 379 22.78 -10.41 16.49
C PRO A 379 24.18 -10.51 17.09
N GLU A 380 24.27 -10.45 18.43
CA GLU A 380 25.51 -10.72 19.15
C GLU A 380 25.98 -12.15 18.85
N GLY A 381 27.22 -12.28 18.38
CA GLY A 381 27.87 -13.59 18.16
C GLY A 381 27.85 -14.13 16.71
N GLU A 382 27.71 -13.27 15.70
CA GLU A 382 27.74 -13.72 14.31
C GLU A 382 29.08 -14.38 13.92
N LYS A 383 29.04 -15.64 13.51
CA LYS A 383 30.23 -16.41 13.13
C LYS A 383 30.76 -15.95 11.77
N LEU A 384 31.99 -15.46 11.72
CA LEU A 384 32.69 -15.17 10.46
C LEU A 384 32.90 -16.46 9.64
N TRP A 385 32.67 -16.39 8.33
CA TRP A 385 32.98 -17.48 7.41
C TRP A 385 34.38 -17.34 6.82
N TYR A 386 34.60 -16.29 6.03
CA TYR A 386 35.88 -15.94 5.41
C TYR A 386 35.99 -14.43 5.20
N TRP A 387 37.22 -13.93 5.21
CA TRP A 387 37.60 -12.68 4.57
C TRP A 387 37.83 -12.93 3.10
N MET A 388 37.42 -11.98 2.27
CA MET A 388 37.70 -11.99 0.83
C MET A 388 38.41 -10.69 0.46
N THR A 389 39.54 -10.82 -0.19
CA THR A 389 40.50 -9.73 -0.44
C THR A 389 40.65 -9.54 -1.95
N PHE A 390 40.66 -8.29 -2.41
CA PHE A 390 40.78 -7.90 -3.81
C PHE A 390 42.04 -7.05 -4.01
N TYR A 391 42.77 -7.29 -5.09
CA TYR A 391 44.09 -6.71 -5.34
C TYR A 391 44.10 -5.80 -6.58
N GLU A 392 45.06 -4.89 -6.67
CA GLU A 392 45.15 -3.87 -7.73
C GLU A 392 45.19 -4.45 -9.15
N ASN A 393 45.81 -5.61 -9.31
CA ASN A 393 45.94 -6.31 -10.59
C ASN A 393 44.67 -7.06 -11.03
N GLY A 394 43.55 -6.92 -10.31
CA GLY A 394 42.32 -7.65 -10.59
C GLY A 394 42.25 -9.04 -9.95
N ASP A 395 43.24 -9.47 -9.16
CA ASP A 395 43.19 -10.74 -8.44
C ASP A 395 42.28 -10.67 -7.20
N TRP A 396 41.92 -11.84 -6.68
CA TRP A 396 41.26 -11.99 -5.39
C TRP A 396 41.73 -13.24 -4.64
N SER A 397 41.57 -13.23 -3.32
CA SER A 397 41.79 -14.38 -2.46
C SER A 397 40.75 -14.44 -1.36
N PHE A 398 40.71 -15.55 -0.62
CA PHE A 398 39.91 -15.64 0.59
C PHE A 398 40.64 -16.44 1.67
N ASP A 399 40.47 -16.04 2.93
CA ASP A 399 41.07 -16.71 4.09
C ASP A 399 40.19 -16.53 5.34
N THR A 400 40.54 -17.21 6.42
CA THR A 400 39.93 -17.10 7.75
C THR A 400 40.42 -15.88 8.53
N LYS A 401 41.52 -15.27 8.10
CA LYS A 401 42.11 -14.06 8.69
C LYS A 401 42.25 -12.99 7.62
N GLN A 402 42.35 -11.73 8.04
CA GLN A 402 42.69 -10.63 7.15
C GLN A 402 44.09 -10.83 6.57
N VAL A 403 44.29 -10.29 5.37
CA VAL A 403 45.58 -10.33 4.69
C VAL A 403 46.24 -8.95 4.81
N GLU A 404 47.48 -8.94 5.31
CA GLU A 404 48.38 -7.78 5.28
C GLU A 404 49.17 -7.83 3.97
N ASP A 405 48.76 -7.03 3.00
CA ASP A 405 49.37 -6.93 1.68
C ASP A 405 49.24 -5.51 1.15
N GLU A 406 50.32 -4.95 0.64
CA GLU A 406 50.37 -3.57 0.12
C GLU A 406 49.59 -3.41 -1.20
N THR A 407 49.37 -4.51 -1.94
CA THR A 407 48.64 -4.50 -3.22
C THR A 407 47.12 -4.65 -3.05
N LYS A 408 46.63 -4.56 -1.82
CA LYS A 408 45.22 -4.73 -1.44
C LYS A 408 44.41 -3.47 -1.72
N VAL A 409 43.33 -3.60 -2.48
CA VAL A 409 42.39 -2.51 -2.80
C VAL A 409 41.18 -2.54 -1.87
N PHE A 410 40.58 -3.71 -1.68
CA PHE A 410 39.39 -3.89 -0.84
C PHE A 410 39.44 -5.23 -0.11
N GLU A 411 38.83 -5.27 1.07
CA GLU A 411 38.69 -6.47 1.87
C GLU A 411 37.32 -6.50 2.55
N VAL A 412 36.60 -7.61 2.40
CA VAL A 412 35.24 -7.77 2.89
C VAL A 412 35.14 -9.00 3.79
N SER A 413 34.55 -8.83 4.97
CA SER A 413 34.19 -9.95 5.84
C SER A 413 32.89 -10.58 5.35
N ILE A 414 32.86 -11.90 5.19
CA ILE A 414 31.65 -12.65 4.84
C ILE A 414 31.16 -13.37 6.10
N PRO A 415 30.07 -12.92 6.73
CA PRO A 415 29.43 -13.66 7.80
C PRO A 415 28.87 -15.00 7.33
N PHE A 416 28.78 -15.98 8.23
CA PHE A 416 28.26 -17.31 7.89
C PHE A 416 26.78 -17.30 7.49
N SER A 417 25.99 -16.36 8.01
CA SER A 417 24.60 -16.10 7.62
C SER A 417 24.50 -15.66 6.14
N LEU A 418 25.40 -14.79 5.69
CA LEU A 418 25.37 -14.16 4.37
C LEU A 418 26.11 -14.94 3.29
N LYS A 419 26.72 -16.09 3.60
CA LYS A 419 27.50 -16.87 2.64
C LYS A 419 26.74 -17.23 1.35
N ASN A 420 25.42 -17.45 1.44
CA ASN A 420 24.55 -17.82 0.32
C ASN A 420 23.70 -16.64 -0.20
N GLU A 421 23.92 -15.44 0.34
CA GLU A 421 23.14 -14.25 0.02
C GLU A 421 23.77 -13.47 -1.14
N ARG A 422 23.97 -12.15 -1.01
CA ARG A 422 24.52 -11.32 -2.10
C ARG A 422 25.80 -10.65 -1.67
N LEU A 423 26.81 -10.76 -2.53
CA LEU A 423 27.97 -9.88 -2.53
C LEU A 423 27.73 -8.81 -3.58
N ILE A 424 27.72 -7.55 -3.16
CA ILE A 424 27.53 -6.39 -4.01
C ILE A 424 28.91 -5.78 -4.28
N MET A 425 29.21 -5.57 -5.55
CA MET A 425 30.42 -4.88 -6.02
C MET A 425 29.99 -3.67 -6.83
N ALA A 426 30.12 -2.49 -6.24
CA ALA A 426 29.68 -1.23 -6.80
C ALA A 426 30.83 -0.50 -7.51
N TYR A 427 30.58 -0.05 -8.74
CA TYR A 427 31.57 0.66 -9.56
C TYR A 427 31.16 2.10 -9.82
N ARG A 428 32.13 3.01 -9.96
CA ARG A 428 31.90 4.44 -10.18
C ARG A 428 31.11 4.74 -11.46
N ASN A 429 31.27 3.90 -12.49
CA ASN A 429 30.61 4.03 -13.79
C ASN A 429 29.10 3.71 -13.80
N GLY A 430 28.47 3.48 -12.64
CA GLY A 430 27.03 3.21 -12.56
C GLY A 430 26.66 1.73 -12.57
N CYS A 431 27.63 0.84 -12.76
CA CYS A 431 27.40 -0.60 -12.79
C CYS A 431 27.57 -1.24 -11.40
N VAL A 432 26.80 -2.30 -11.15
CA VAL A 432 26.87 -3.09 -9.92
C VAL A 432 26.89 -4.57 -10.27
N ASN A 433 28.02 -5.22 -9.99
CA ASN A 433 28.11 -6.66 -10.08
C ASN A 433 27.59 -7.30 -8.79
N VAL A 434 26.77 -8.33 -8.94
CA VAL A 434 26.12 -9.03 -7.83
C VAL A 434 26.40 -10.52 -7.98
N VAL A 435 27.06 -11.13 -7.00
CA VAL A 435 27.37 -12.56 -7.02
C VAL A 435 27.01 -13.22 -5.69
N VAL A 436 27.02 -14.54 -5.64
CA VAL A 436 26.87 -15.30 -4.39
C VAL A 436 28.26 -15.70 -3.87
N PRO A 437 28.68 -15.28 -2.65
CA PRO A 437 30.01 -15.60 -2.12
C PRO A 437 30.32 -17.10 -2.14
N TYR A 438 29.34 -17.92 -1.74
CA TYR A 438 29.50 -19.37 -1.70
C TYR A 438 29.85 -19.96 -3.06
N ASP A 439 29.25 -19.45 -4.14
CA ASP A 439 29.46 -19.97 -5.49
C ASP A 439 30.85 -19.58 -6.03
N GLN A 440 31.43 -18.47 -5.55
CA GLN A 440 32.79 -18.07 -5.90
C GLN A 440 33.83 -18.91 -5.17
N ILE A 441 33.65 -19.14 -3.87
CA ILE A 441 34.58 -19.87 -3.00
C ILE A 441 34.47 -21.39 -3.20
N LYS A 442 33.26 -21.90 -3.45
CA LYS A 442 32.98 -23.33 -3.66
C LYS A 442 32.19 -23.57 -4.97
N PRO A 443 32.80 -23.29 -6.13
CA PRO A 443 32.12 -23.38 -7.43
C PRO A 443 31.62 -24.79 -7.75
N LYS A 444 30.52 -24.86 -8.51
CA LYS A 444 29.92 -26.11 -8.98
C LYS A 444 30.64 -26.58 -10.25
N GLY A 445 31.36 -27.70 -10.15
CA GLY A 445 31.97 -28.40 -11.28
C GLY A 445 31.18 -29.63 -11.70
N LYS A 446 31.74 -30.41 -12.65
CA LYS A 446 31.12 -31.64 -13.19
C LYS A 446 30.90 -32.72 -12.13
N SER A 447 31.79 -32.81 -11.13
CA SER A 447 31.76 -33.80 -10.04
C SER A 447 31.19 -33.25 -8.73
N GLY A 448 30.50 -32.10 -8.77
CA GLY A 448 29.95 -31.43 -7.59
C GLY A 448 30.71 -30.16 -7.21
N ARG A 449 30.45 -29.63 -6.01
CA ARG A 449 31.03 -28.37 -5.53
C ARG A 449 32.40 -28.61 -4.88
N LYS A 450 33.45 -27.97 -5.39
CA LYS A 450 34.83 -28.08 -4.86
C LYS A 450 35.25 -26.78 -4.20
N LEU A 451 35.77 -26.86 -2.98
CA LEU A 451 36.29 -25.70 -2.27
C LEU A 451 37.62 -25.26 -2.89
N ARG A 452 37.74 -23.97 -3.20
CA ARG A 452 39.01 -23.35 -3.60
C ARG A 452 40.04 -23.40 -2.47
N LYS A 453 41.33 -23.26 -2.79
CA LYS A 453 42.42 -23.26 -1.80
C LYS A 453 42.45 -21.89 -1.11
N LYS A 454 42.38 -21.88 0.22
CA LYS A 454 42.52 -20.68 1.05
C LYS A 454 43.89 -20.04 0.84
N GLY A 455 43.96 -18.71 0.86
CA GLY A 455 45.18 -17.94 0.68
C GLY A 455 45.80 -18.00 -0.73
N HIS A 456 45.21 -18.76 -1.66
CA HIS A 456 45.65 -18.76 -3.06
C HIS A 456 45.07 -17.55 -3.80
N ARG A 457 45.91 -16.85 -4.58
CA ARG A 457 45.47 -15.75 -5.44
C ARG A 457 44.83 -16.31 -6.71
N TYR A 458 43.61 -15.87 -6.98
CA TYR A 458 42.83 -16.20 -8.16
C TYR A 458 42.67 -14.96 -9.02
N SER A 459 42.82 -15.10 -10.34
CA SER A 459 42.54 -14.02 -11.27
C SER A 459 41.04 -13.74 -11.41
N ASN A 460 40.71 -12.62 -12.06
CA ASN A 460 39.32 -12.20 -12.37
C ASN A 460 38.46 -11.95 -11.13
N GLY A 461 39.04 -11.28 -10.14
CA GLY A 461 38.43 -10.91 -8.86
C GLY A 461 37.54 -9.69 -8.91
N TRP A 462 37.71 -8.77 -9.86
CA TRP A 462 36.84 -7.63 -10.06
C TRP A 462 37.05 -7.03 -11.45
N ASN A 463 36.17 -6.12 -11.85
CA ASN A 463 36.32 -5.43 -13.13
C ASN A 463 37.26 -4.22 -12.99
N THR A 464 38.48 -4.34 -13.51
CA THR A 464 39.50 -3.27 -13.47
C THR A 464 39.24 -2.12 -14.42
N ASP A 465 38.24 -2.22 -15.32
CA ASP A 465 37.89 -1.15 -16.26
C ASP A 465 37.17 0.04 -15.58
N SER A 466 36.81 -0.09 -14.31
CA SER A 466 36.20 0.99 -13.51
C SER A 466 36.66 0.92 -12.06
N GLU A 467 36.76 2.08 -11.42
CA GLU A 467 37.03 2.19 -9.98
C GLU A 467 35.91 1.54 -9.16
N ILE A 468 36.27 0.68 -8.20
CA ILE A 468 35.36 0.15 -7.19
C ILE A 468 35.08 1.21 -6.14
N LEU A 469 33.80 1.45 -5.86
CA LEU A 469 33.37 2.33 -4.77
C LEU A 469 33.19 1.59 -3.45
N ASN A 470 32.59 0.40 -3.50
CA ASN A 470 32.26 -0.35 -2.29
C ASN A 470 32.04 -1.84 -2.58
N ILE A 471 32.42 -2.71 -1.64
CA ILE A 471 32.12 -4.14 -1.66
C ILE A 471 31.61 -4.59 -0.30
N PHE A 472 30.41 -5.18 -0.26
CA PHE A 472 29.83 -5.67 0.97
C PHE A 472 28.85 -6.82 0.74
N CYS A 473 28.57 -7.58 1.80
CA CYS A 473 27.54 -8.61 1.81
C CYS A 473 26.22 -8.05 2.31
N VAL A 474 25.11 -8.51 1.74
CA VAL A 474 23.75 -8.10 2.11
C VAL A 474 22.78 -9.27 1.93
N ASP A 475 21.73 -9.34 2.77
CA ASP A 475 20.66 -10.32 2.60
C ASP A 475 19.87 -10.03 1.32
N LYS A 476 19.48 -11.06 0.57
CA LYS A 476 18.70 -10.87 -0.67
C LYS A 476 17.35 -10.18 -0.46
N LYS A 477 16.82 -10.20 0.77
CA LYS A 477 15.54 -9.56 1.13
C LYS A 477 15.71 -8.09 1.48
N ASP A 478 16.92 -7.62 1.73
CA ASP A 478 17.17 -6.23 2.11
C ASP A 478 17.12 -5.28 0.91
N LEU A 479 17.35 -4.01 1.20
CA LEU A 479 17.31 -2.91 0.24
C LEU A 479 18.72 -2.36 -0.01
N LEU A 480 18.90 -1.75 -1.18
CA LEU A 480 20.11 -1.03 -1.56
C LEU A 480 19.79 0.41 -1.88
N VAL A 481 20.41 1.32 -1.13
CA VAL A 481 20.28 2.77 -1.32
C VAL A 481 21.39 3.24 -2.24
N PHE A 482 21.03 3.95 -3.30
CA PHE A 482 21.93 4.58 -4.26
C PHE A 482 21.81 6.08 -4.11
N LYS A 483 22.94 6.74 -3.85
CA LYS A 483 23.09 8.20 -3.97
C LYS A 483 23.95 8.49 -5.18
N SER A 484 23.53 9.42 -6.03
CA SER A 484 24.20 9.75 -7.28
C SER A 484 24.10 11.22 -7.60
N LYS A 485 25.00 11.70 -8.45
CA LYS A 485 25.06 13.10 -8.87
C LYS A 485 25.12 13.18 -10.38
N ASP A 486 24.31 14.04 -10.98
CA ASP A 486 24.34 14.30 -12.42
C ASP A 486 25.36 15.39 -12.79
N SER A 487 25.51 15.63 -14.10
CA SER A 487 26.43 16.62 -14.66
C SER A 487 26.13 18.07 -14.26
N ASN A 488 24.93 18.36 -13.75
CA ASN A 488 24.55 19.67 -13.23
C ASN A 488 24.72 19.77 -11.71
N ASP A 489 25.44 18.82 -11.11
CA ASP A 489 25.68 18.76 -9.67
C ASP A 489 24.39 18.57 -8.85
N ILE A 490 23.35 17.98 -9.44
CA ILE A 490 22.09 17.68 -8.74
C ILE A 490 22.18 16.31 -8.07
N ASP A 491 21.85 16.26 -6.78
CA ASP A 491 21.80 15.02 -6.00
C ASP A 491 20.51 14.23 -6.26
N TRP A 492 20.69 12.94 -6.50
CA TRP A 492 19.63 11.97 -6.76
C TRP A 492 19.75 10.79 -5.81
N VAL A 493 18.60 10.30 -5.34
CA VAL A 493 18.52 9.14 -4.46
C VAL A 493 17.47 8.16 -4.96
N LYS A 494 17.81 6.88 -4.94
CA LYS A 494 16.87 5.77 -5.19
C LYS A 494 17.20 4.56 -4.34
N ILE A 495 16.20 3.71 -4.12
CA ILE A 495 16.35 2.47 -3.37
C ILE A 495 15.88 1.30 -4.24
N HIS A 496 16.58 0.17 -4.18
CA HIS A 496 16.21 -1.06 -4.89
C HIS A 496 16.05 -2.23 -3.94
N ASN A 497 15.11 -3.12 -4.22
CA ASN A 497 15.10 -4.46 -3.64
C ASN A 497 16.34 -5.22 -4.13
N VAL A 498 17.12 -5.80 -3.21
CA VAL A 498 18.30 -6.58 -3.57
C VAL A 498 17.91 -7.78 -4.45
N SER A 499 16.78 -8.41 -4.16
CA SER A 499 16.24 -9.54 -4.95
C SER A 499 15.94 -9.21 -6.41
N ALA A 500 15.71 -7.93 -6.73
CA ALA A 500 15.40 -7.48 -8.07
C ALA A 500 16.65 -7.32 -8.95
N ILE A 501 17.84 -7.30 -8.35
CA ILE A 501 19.10 -7.11 -9.08
C ILE A 501 19.62 -8.49 -9.52
N SER A 502 19.89 -8.63 -10.81
CA SER A 502 20.28 -9.93 -11.38
C SER A 502 21.64 -10.38 -10.87
N VAL A 503 21.74 -11.67 -10.56
CA VAL A 503 22.94 -12.30 -10.03
C VAL A 503 23.79 -12.86 -11.18
N HIS A 504 25.08 -12.59 -11.12
CA HIS A 504 26.08 -13.02 -12.07
C HIS A 504 26.91 -14.19 -11.55
N GLY A 505 27.49 -14.95 -12.48
CA GLY A 505 28.29 -16.13 -12.16
C GLY A 505 29.73 -15.84 -11.75
N THR A 506 30.31 -14.70 -12.14
CA THR A 506 31.73 -14.36 -11.91
C THR A 506 31.91 -12.93 -11.40
N LEU A 507 33.03 -12.70 -10.70
CA LEU A 507 33.32 -11.44 -10.03
C LEU A 507 33.78 -10.31 -10.98
N ASN A 508 34.38 -10.66 -12.12
CA ASN A 508 35.00 -9.72 -13.05
C ASN A 508 34.06 -9.05 -14.06
N LEU A 509 32.76 -9.34 -14.02
CA LEU A 509 31.81 -8.70 -14.94
C LEU A 509 31.56 -7.25 -14.49
N ALA A 510 31.26 -6.39 -15.47
CA ALA A 510 30.77 -5.03 -15.19
C ALA A 510 29.48 -5.06 -14.35
N GLY A 511 28.62 -6.06 -14.58
CA GLY A 511 27.40 -6.28 -13.81
C GLY A 511 26.19 -5.53 -14.35
N ASN A 512 25.22 -5.29 -13.48
CA ASN A 512 23.97 -4.62 -13.81
C ASN A 512 24.20 -3.11 -13.96
N VAL A 513 23.69 -2.52 -15.04
CA VAL A 513 23.66 -1.05 -15.18
C VAL A 513 22.54 -0.52 -14.29
N LEU A 514 22.88 0.09 -13.16
CA LEU A 514 21.90 0.69 -12.26
C LEU A 514 21.85 2.20 -12.40
N ILE A 515 22.95 2.83 -12.79
CA ILE A 515 22.93 4.22 -13.26
C ILE A 515 23.34 4.21 -14.72
N ASN A 516 22.40 4.56 -15.60
CA ASN A 516 22.66 4.51 -17.02
C ASN A 516 23.57 5.68 -17.43
N PRO A 517 24.70 5.40 -18.12
CA PRO A 517 25.63 6.42 -18.58
C PRO A 517 24.98 7.54 -19.39
N LYS A 518 23.86 7.28 -20.08
CA LYS A 518 23.10 8.28 -20.87
C LYS A 518 22.62 9.49 -20.07
N PHE A 519 22.61 9.40 -18.74
CA PHE A 519 22.19 10.48 -17.87
C PHE A 519 23.35 11.32 -17.34
N ASP A 520 24.59 11.04 -17.78
CA ASP A 520 25.81 11.71 -17.33
C ASP A 520 25.89 11.83 -15.80
N ALA A 521 25.49 10.75 -15.10
CA ALA A 521 25.44 10.70 -13.66
C ALA A 521 26.37 9.63 -13.11
N SER A 522 26.99 9.91 -11.97
CA SER A 522 27.91 9.01 -11.28
C SER A 522 27.38 8.62 -9.90
N ILE A 523 27.70 7.40 -9.47
CA ILE A 523 27.36 6.94 -8.12
C ILE A 523 28.28 7.63 -7.11
N VAL A 524 27.68 8.23 -6.09
CA VAL A 524 28.39 8.84 -4.95
C VAL A 524 28.55 7.80 -3.85
N SER A 525 27.49 7.08 -3.51
CA SER A 525 27.54 6.05 -2.47
C SER A 525 26.47 4.98 -2.69
N ILE A 526 26.80 3.74 -2.28
CA ILE A 526 25.85 2.63 -2.18
C ILE A 526 25.93 2.05 -0.77
N SER A 527 24.77 1.85 -0.16
CA SER A 527 24.66 1.34 1.20
C SER A 527 23.53 0.31 1.32
N PRO A 528 23.74 -0.78 2.07
CA PRO A 528 22.66 -1.70 2.42
C PRO A 528 21.69 -1.02 3.39
N LEU A 529 20.43 -1.43 3.32
CA LEU A 529 19.39 -1.00 4.25
C LEU A 529 18.52 -2.20 4.60
N PRO A 530 18.43 -2.60 5.88
CA PRO A 530 17.62 -3.73 6.30
C PRO A 530 16.14 -3.61 5.90
N ILE A 531 15.53 -4.73 5.48
CA ILE A 531 14.16 -4.75 4.95
C ILE A 531 13.11 -4.23 5.94
N HIS A 532 13.37 -4.30 7.24
CA HIS A 532 12.43 -3.81 8.25
C HIS A 532 12.27 -2.28 8.19
N TYR A 533 13.20 -1.53 7.60
CA TYR A 533 13.06 -0.09 7.36
C TYR A 533 12.25 0.25 6.09
N PHE A 534 11.86 -0.74 5.27
CA PHE A 534 11.13 -0.53 4.01
C PHE A 534 9.94 0.41 4.15
N HIS A 535 9.14 0.22 5.20
CA HIS A 535 7.95 1.02 5.45
C HIS A 535 8.23 2.52 5.68
N LEU A 536 9.44 2.89 6.10
CA LEU A 536 9.85 4.28 6.31
C LEU A 536 10.38 4.95 5.04
N VAL A 537 10.87 4.16 4.09
CA VAL A 537 11.56 4.66 2.89
C VAL A 537 10.91 4.22 1.58
N SER A 538 9.75 3.57 1.63
CA SER A 538 9.08 2.93 0.49
C SER A 538 8.83 3.89 -0.68
N ALA A 539 8.60 5.17 -0.41
CA ALA A 539 8.47 6.21 -1.43
C ALA A 539 9.70 6.35 -2.33
N LEU A 540 10.90 6.03 -1.81
CA LEU A 540 12.16 6.06 -2.54
C LEU A 540 12.50 4.71 -3.19
N VAL A 541 11.77 3.64 -2.87
CA VAL A 541 11.99 2.30 -3.41
C VAL A 541 11.40 2.19 -4.80
N LEU A 542 12.26 1.91 -5.77
CA LEU A 542 11.87 1.67 -7.15
C LEU A 542 11.26 0.29 -7.30
N LYS A 543 10.36 0.15 -8.27
CA LYS A 543 9.81 -1.16 -8.65
C LYS A 543 10.91 -2.04 -9.24
N ASP A 544 10.77 -3.36 -9.11
CA ASP A 544 11.81 -4.34 -9.44
C ASP A 544 12.35 -4.24 -10.88
N HIS A 545 11.53 -3.83 -11.84
CA HIS A 545 11.91 -3.66 -13.25
C HIS A 545 12.62 -2.33 -13.55
N GLN A 546 12.59 -1.34 -12.65
CA GLN A 546 13.09 0.02 -12.90
C GLN A 546 14.59 0.19 -12.61
N THR A 547 15.43 -0.66 -13.19
CA THR A 547 16.85 -0.74 -12.80
C THR A 547 17.73 0.38 -13.35
N SER A 548 17.62 0.70 -14.64
CA SER A 548 18.57 1.60 -15.35
C SER A 548 17.94 2.87 -15.96
N GLY A 549 16.61 2.88 -16.15
CA GLY A 549 15.92 3.96 -16.87
C GLY A 549 15.62 5.21 -16.05
N TYR A 550 15.92 5.20 -14.75
CA TYR A 550 15.53 6.23 -13.80
C TYR A 550 16.66 6.48 -12.77
N LEU A 551 17.09 7.73 -12.64
CA LEU A 551 18.11 8.15 -11.67
C LEU A 551 17.61 8.14 -10.23
N GLY A 552 16.28 8.21 -10.05
CA GLY A 552 15.67 8.30 -8.74
C GLY A 552 14.98 9.63 -8.53
N TYR A 553 14.85 10.01 -7.27
CA TYR A 553 14.21 11.23 -6.83
C TYR A 553 15.25 12.29 -6.52
N ARG A 554 14.96 13.54 -6.88
CA ARG A 554 15.86 14.68 -6.60
C ARG A 554 15.88 14.92 -5.11
N ARG A 555 17.06 15.09 -4.52
CA ARG A 555 17.21 15.37 -3.09
C ARG A 555 16.47 16.63 -2.63
N LYS A 556 16.35 17.62 -3.52
CA LYS A 556 15.66 18.91 -3.25
C LYS A 556 14.14 18.85 -3.45
N ASP A 557 13.56 17.68 -3.71
CA ASP A 557 12.11 17.53 -3.82
C ASP A 557 11.44 17.74 -2.47
N LYS A 558 10.69 18.84 -2.33
CA LYS A 558 10.02 19.23 -1.08
C LYS A 558 8.98 18.20 -0.63
N THR A 559 8.43 17.40 -1.54
CA THR A 559 7.46 16.35 -1.21
C THR A 559 8.09 15.16 -0.50
N LEU A 560 9.41 14.95 -0.68
CA LEU A 560 10.16 13.81 -0.13
C LEU A 560 11.20 14.21 0.92
N ASP A 561 11.33 15.50 1.27
CA ASP A 561 12.36 16.03 2.18
C ASP A 561 12.40 15.28 3.53
N LYS A 562 11.23 14.98 4.11
CA LYS A 562 11.16 14.21 5.36
C LYS A 562 11.67 12.76 5.20
N VAL A 563 11.30 12.08 4.11
CA VAL A 563 11.75 10.71 3.83
C VAL A 563 13.26 10.68 3.65
N PHE A 564 13.79 11.71 3.00
CA PHE A 564 15.21 11.94 2.83
C PHE A 564 15.96 12.17 4.15
N ARG A 565 15.40 12.95 5.09
CA ARG A 565 15.97 13.11 6.44
C ARG A 565 15.96 11.80 7.22
N VAL A 566 14.84 11.06 7.20
CA VAL A 566 14.71 9.76 7.87
C VAL A 566 15.73 8.76 7.30
N LEU A 567 15.86 8.68 5.98
CA LEU A 567 16.84 7.82 5.34
C LEU A 567 18.27 8.15 5.79
N ASP A 568 18.65 9.42 5.84
CA ASP A 568 19.99 9.83 6.25
C ASP A 568 20.27 9.45 7.71
N GLN A 569 19.31 9.65 8.61
CA GLN A 569 19.45 9.23 10.00
C GLN A 569 19.60 7.71 10.15
N ILE A 570 18.89 6.92 9.35
CA ILE A 570 19.01 5.45 9.39
C ILE A 570 20.41 5.06 8.92
N LEU A 571 20.88 5.64 7.82
CA LEU A 571 22.20 5.38 7.29
C LEU A 571 23.32 5.85 8.22
N GLU A 572 23.11 6.89 9.04
CA GLU A 572 24.06 7.30 10.09
C GLU A 572 24.11 6.34 11.27
N LYS A 573 22.97 5.76 11.67
CA LYS A 573 22.92 4.78 12.78
C LYS A 573 23.49 3.41 12.40
N GLU A 574 23.44 3.04 11.12
CA GLU A 574 23.91 1.74 10.61
C GLU A 574 25.39 1.74 10.21
N LYS A 575 26.04 2.92 10.15
CA LYS A 575 27.51 3.05 10.06
C LYS A 575 28.16 2.69 11.39
#